data_AF-A0A5E7PSU1-F1
#
_entry.id   AF-A0A5E7PSU1-F1
#
_cell.length_a   1.000
_cell.length_b   1.000
_cell.length_c   1.000
_cell.angle_alpha   90.00
_cell.angle_beta   90.00
_cell.angle_gamma   90.00
#
_symmetry.space_group_name_H-M   'P 1'
#
loop_
_entity.id
_entity.type
_entity.pdbx_description
1 polymer ?
#
loop_
_entity_poly.entity_id
_entity_poly.type
_entity_poly.pdbx_seq_one_letter_code
_entity_poly.pdbx_strand_id
1 'polypeptide(L)'
;MLTRLVLPFALLFTLHAAHAADAEKWYPSKYGANDEIGALNLLNAESVINASKLIKSGKTYPLAVPIDKTLPAFRHRSFHLTNIQPGEAGGTTMGPNKFTFNDELVVGWTGVGTQLNGIGHIGIDNVYYNGNRAADFVTVEGVKKLGIEKVPPIVTRGVVLDMTAVYGSAIVPEKTEFSVADIQKALDLQGISIQKGDVVLFNTGWLELLGKDNEKFLAVEPGIGMAAAKWLADKQIVAFGGDTWASEIYPAKDGQEFPVNQFMLAKNGIYNLELIDSRALVKDKAWEFMFVLGQPLYKGSTQVNINPVAIH
;
A
#
# COMPACT_ATOMS: atom_id res chain seq x y z
N MET A 1 69.63 30.67 29.79
CA MET A 1 68.25 31.16 29.93
C MET A 1 67.85 31.81 28.61
N LEU A 2 67.20 31.06 27.72
CA LEU A 2 66.72 31.57 26.43
C LEU A 2 65.20 31.38 26.33
N THR A 3 64.52 32.52 26.21
CA THR A 3 63.37 32.83 25.34
C THR A 3 62.42 31.71 24.91
N ARG A 4 61.11 31.94 25.11
CA ARG A 4 60.12 31.93 24.01
C ARG A 4 58.83 32.67 24.39
N LEU A 5 58.53 33.68 23.58
CA LEU A 5 57.33 34.50 23.55
C LEU A 5 56.14 33.64 23.06
N VAL A 6 55.02 33.65 23.79
CA VAL A 6 53.80 32.94 23.39
C VAL A 6 52.90 33.91 22.61
N LEU A 7 52.66 33.63 21.33
CA LEU A 7 51.62 34.27 20.52
C LEU A 7 50.26 33.62 20.81
N PRO A 8 49.16 34.37 20.95
CA PRO A 8 47.82 33.79 21.03
C PRO A 8 47.29 33.48 19.62
N PHE A 9 46.85 32.24 19.44
CA PHE A 9 46.19 31.75 18.22
C PHE A 9 44.73 32.25 18.22
N ALA A 10 44.36 33.06 17.23
CA ALA A 10 42.98 33.47 17.01
C ALA A 10 42.22 32.35 16.27
N LEU A 11 41.24 31.73 16.92
CA LEU A 11 40.32 30.78 16.30
C LEU A 11 39.29 31.56 15.46
N LEU A 12 39.38 31.48 14.13
CA LEU A 12 38.29 31.89 13.24
C LEU A 12 37.18 30.83 13.30
N PHE A 13 36.03 31.18 13.88
CA PHE A 13 34.79 30.44 13.68
C PHE A 13 34.18 30.83 12.33
N THR A 14 34.27 29.94 11.35
CA THR A 14 33.49 30.04 10.12
C THR A 14 32.07 29.54 10.39
N LEU A 15 31.11 30.47 10.50
CA LEU A 15 29.69 30.13 10.50
C LEU A 15 29.33 29.51 9.14
N HIS A 16 29.15 28.19 9.12
CA HIS A 16 28.42 27.54 8.04
C HIS A 16 26.94 27.82 8.24
N ALA A 17 26.41 28.80 7.51
CA ALA A 17 24.97 28.97 7.36
C ALA A 17 24.43 27.79 6.54
N ALA A 18 23.95 26.75 7.23
CA ALA A 18 23.15 25.71 6.62
C ALA A 18 21.90 26.37 6.03
N HIS A 19 21.80 26.35 4.70
CA HIS A 19 20.55 26.63 4.01
C HIS A 19 19.57 25.51 4.35
N ALA A 20 18.78 25.69 5.40
CA ALA A 20 17.53 24.96 5.54
C ALA A 20 16.63 25.44 4.40
N ALA A 21 16.57 24.68 3.31
CA ALA A 21 15.48 24.81 2.37
C ALA A 21 14.18 24.70 3.18
N ASP A 22 13.30 25.71 3.10
CA ASP A 22 11.98 25.67 3.73
C ASP A 22 11.29 24.38 3.29
N ALA A 23 11.28 23.37 4.16
CA ALA A 23 10.56 22.14 3.93
C ALA A 23 9.08 22.51 3.87
N GLU A 24 8.48 22.39 2.69
CA GLU A 24 7.07 22.67 2.47
C GLU A 24 6.24 21.97 3.56
N LYS A 25 5.59 22.77 4.40
CA LYS A 25 4.82 22.28 5.54
C LYS A 25 3.58 21.56 5.01
N TRP A 26 3.59 20.24 5.07
CA TRP A 26 2.54 19.37 4.53
C TRP A 26 1.44 18.98 5.54
N TYR A 27 1.55 19.44 6.79
CA TYR A 27 0.54 19.25 7.85
C TYR A 27 0.27 20.58 8.59
N PRO A 28 -0.95 20.80 9.14
CA PRO A 28 -2.09 19.88 9.17
C PRO A 28 -2.70 19.65 7.77
N SER A 29 -3.37 18.52 7.61
CA SER A 29 -3.99 18.14 6.34
C SER A 29 -5.19 19.04 6.02
N LYS A 30 -5.62 19.03 4.74
CA LYS A 30 -6.82 19.75 4.28
C LYS A 30 -8.13 19.27 4.94
N TYR A 31 -8.12 18.11 5.61
CA TYR A 31 -9.27 17.55 6.34
C TYR A 31 -9.29 17.96 7.83
N GLY A 32 -8.29 18.72 8.28
CA GLY A 32 -8.21 19.28 9.62
C GLY A 32 -7.19 18.58 10.53
N ALA A 33 -6.79 19.24 11.61
CA ALA A 33 -5.69 18.81 12.49
C ALA A 33 -5.97 17.51 13.28
N ASN A 34 -7.23 17.07 13.33
CA ASN A 34 -7.64 15.84 14.01
C ASN A 34 -7.96 14.70 13.03
N ASP A 35 -7.77 14.90 11.73
CA ASP A 35 -8.03 13.85 10.74
C ASP A 35 -7.06 12.68 10.89
N GLU A 36 -7.62 11.47 10.78
CA GLU A 36 -6.92 10.20 10.89
C GLU A 36 -7.28 9.20 9.77
N ILE A 37 -8.04 9.64 8.75
CA ILE A 37 -8.45 8.77 7.63
C ILE A 37 -8.09 9.33 6.26
N GLY A 38 -7.50 10.53 6.18
CA GLY A 38 -6.86 11.02 4.98
C GLY A 38 -7.80 11.09 3.77
N ALA A 39 -7.34 10.56 2.64
CA ALA A 39 -8.09 10.58 1.39
C ALA A 39 -9.43 9.85 1.46
N LEU A 40 -9.64 8.96 2.45
CA LEU A 40 -10.93 8.29 2.64
C LEU A 40 -12.05 9.22 3.10
N ASN A 41 -11.75 10.46 3.53
CA ASN A 41 -12.76 11.51 3.71
C ASN A 41 -13.51 11.86 2.41
N LEU A 42 -13.03 11.43 1.25
CA LEU A 42 -13.72 11.59 -0.03
C LEU A 42 -14.85 10.59 -0.23
N LEU A 43 -14.84 9.48 0.51
CA LEU A 43 -15.86 8.43 0.40
C LEU A 43 -17.15 8.86 1.08
N ASN A 44 -18.26 8.65 0.38
CA ASN A 44 -19.58 9.04 0.85
C ASN A 44 -20.66 8.15 0.20
N ALA A 45 -21.92 8.34 0.60
CA ALA A 45 -23.04 7.53 0.09
C ALA A 45 -23.23 7.65 -1.43
N GLU A 46 -22.93 8.80 -2.02
CA GLU A 46 -23.02 9.00 -3.46
C GLU A 46 -21.97 8.17 -4.21
N SER A 47 -20.73 8.10 -3.70
CA SER A 47 -19.69 7.23 -4.24
C SER A 47 -20.12 5.77 -4.27
N VAL A 48 -20.79 5.28 -3.21
CA VAL A 48 -21.32 3.91 -3.14
C VAL A 48 -22.41 3.69 -4.19
N ILE A 49 -23.38 4.59 -4.29
CA ILE A 49 -24.48 4.50 -5.26
C ILE A 49 -23.96 4.58 -6.70
N ASN A 50 -22.94 5.39 -6.96
CA ASN A 50 -22.35 5.49 -8.29
C ASN A 50 -21.53 4.25 -8.64
N ALA A 51 -20.77 3.70 -7.69
CA ALA A 51 -20.04 2.46 -7.88
C ALA A 51 -20.99 1.27 -8.12
N SER A 52 -22.13 1.19 -7.42
CA SER A 52 -23.08 0.09 -7.62
C SER A 52 -23.69 0.05 -9.03
N LYS A 53 -23.69 1.17 -9.76
CA LYS A 53 -24.13 1.23 -11.17
C LYS A 53 -23.13 0.57 -12.13
N LEU A 54 -21.91 0.28 -11.68
CA LEU A 54 -20.91 -0.47 -12.46
C LEU A 54 -21.18 -1.98 -12.44
N ILE A 55 -22.10 -2.46 -11.59
CA ILE A 55 -22.54 -3.85 -11.58
C ILE A 55 -23.48 -4.08 -12.77
N LYS A 56 -22.95 -4.73 -13.79
CA LYS A 56 -23.63 -5.15 -15.02
C LYS A 56 -23.94 -6.65 -14.98
N SER A 57 -22.96 -7.47 -14.59
CA SER A 57 -23.07 -8.94 -14.62
C SER A 57 -23.30 -9.57 -13.24
N GLY A 58 -22.95 -8.86 -12.17
CA GLY A 58 -22.92 -9.41 -10.81
C GLY A 58 -21.73 -10.35 -10.57
N LYS A 59 -20.75 -10.39 -11.49
CA LYS A 59 -19.57 -11.23 -11.35
C LYS A 59 -18.64 -10.62 -10.32
N THR A 60 -18.22 -11.45 -9.36
CA THR A 60 -17.33 -11.07 -8.27
C THR A 60 -15.92 -11.63 -8.50
N TYR A 61 -14.92 -10.82 -8.18
CA TYR A 61 -13.51 -11.19 -8.29
C TYR A 61 -12.84 -11.00 -6.92
N PRO A 62 -12.30 -12.06 -6.30
CA PRO A 62 -11.39 -11.89 -5.19
C PRO A 62 -10.10 -11.26 -5.74
N LEU A 63 -9.61 -10.23 -5.05
CA LEU A 63 -8.42 -9.50 -5.48
C LEU A 63 -7.20 -9.81 -4.62
N ALA A 64 -7.22 -10.92 -3.88
CA ALA A 64 -6.10 -11.36 -3.06
C ALA A 64 -5.42 -12.63 -3.58
N VAL A 65 -4.11 -12.69 -3.35
CA VAL A 65 -3.33 -13.93 -3.47
C VAL A 65 -3.47 -14.78 -2.19
N PRO A 66 -3.47 -16.11 -2.30
CA PRO A 66 -3.38 -16.98 -1.14
C PRO A 66 -2.10 -16.72 -0.33
N ILE A 67 -2.20 -16.81 0.99
CA ILE A 67 -1.07 -16.63 1.90
C ILE A 67 -0.73 -17.98 2.53
N ASP A 68 0.51 -18.42 2.35
CA ASP A 68 1.06 -19.59 3.02
C ASP A 68 2.50 -19.32 3.49
N LYS A 69 3.12 -20.32 4.11
CA LYS A 69 4.49 -20.23 4.66
C LYS A 69 5.59 -20.05 3.61
N THR A 70 5.27 -20.25 2.33
CA THR A 70 6.21 -20.22 1.20
C THR A 70 6.04 -18.97 0.35
N LEU A 71 4.98 -18.20 0.56
CA LEU A 71 4.77 -16.92 -0.11
C LEU A 71 5.99 -16.02 0.15
N PRO A 72 6.66 -15.51 -0.90
CA PRO A 72 7.80 -14.62 -0.74
C PRO A 72 7.36 -13.35 0.00
N ALA A 73 8.12 -12.97 1.01
CA ALA A 73 7.82 -11.83 1.86
C ALA A 73 9.03 -10.90 1.96
N PHE A 74 8.77 -9.59 1.98
CA PHE A 74 9.82 -8.59 2.00
C PHE A 74 10.63 -8.64 3.30
N ARG A 75 11.97 -8.68 3.17
CA ARG A 75 12.95 -8.68 4.27
C ARG A 75 12.73 -9.81 5.29
N HIS A 76 12.44 -9.46 6.54
CA HIS A 76 12.38 -10.38 7.68
C HIS A 76 10.95 -10.92 7.93
N ARG A 77 9.98 -10.54 7.10
CA ARG A 77 8.58 -10.92 7.29
C ARG A 77 8.37 -12.39 6.95
N SER A 78 7.40 -13.02 7.62
CA SER A 78 6.94 -14.38 7.29
C SER A 78 5.50 -14.59 7.75
N PHE A 79 4.91 -15.72 7.39
CA PHE A 79 3.55 -16.09 7.78
C PHE A 79 3.49 -17.58 8.08
N HIS A 80 3.00 -17.96 9.25
CA HIS A 80 2.86 -19.36 9.65
C HIS A 80 1.46 -19.59 10.19
N LEU A 81 0.72 -20.49 9.55
CA LEU A 81 -0.56 -21.00 10.03
C LEU A 81 -0.35 -22.41 10.57
N THR A 82 -0.86 -22.65 11.78
CA THR A 82 -0.89 -23.98 12.40
C THR A 82 -2.33 -24.37 12.64
N ASN A 83 -2.77 -25.47 12.02
CA ASN A 83 -4.07 -26.07 12.29
C ASN A 83 -3.97 -26.97 13.53
N ILE A 84 -4.87 -26.79 14.48
CA ILE A 84 -4.88 -27.44 15.79
C ILE A 84 -6.24 -28.12 15.96
N GLN A 85 -6.20 -29.39 16.40
CA GLN A 85 -7.37 -30.17 16.78
C GLN A 85 -7.20 -30.66 18.24
N PRO A 86 -7.47 -29.82 19.25
CA PRO A 86 -7.23 -30.16 20.65
C PRO A 86 -8.00 -31.41 21.08
N GLY A 87 -7.29 -32.52 21.32
CA GLY A 87 -7.90 -33.80 21.73
C GLY A 87 -8.62 -34.57 20.61
N GLU A 88 -8.61 -34.06 19.38
CA GLU A 88 -9.37 -34.62 18.24
C GLU A 88 -8.45 -35.04 17.07
N ALA A 89 -7.14 -34.89 17.24
CA ALA A 89 -6.14 -35.22 16.23
C ALA A 89 -6.27 -36.69 15.73
N GLY A 90 -6.01 -36.88 14.44
CA GLY A 90 -6.03 -38.21 13.81
C GLY A 90 -7.42 -38.80 13.60
N GLY A 91 -8.47 -37.96 13.59
CA GLY A 91 -9.85 -38.39 13.37
C GLY A 91 -10.56 -38.84 14.66
N THR A 92 -10.06 -38.41 15.81
CA THR A 92 -10.72 -38.63 17.10
C THR A 92 -11.92 -37.68 17.21
N THR A 93 -12.98 -38.10 17.92
CA THR A 93 -14.21 -37.30 18.05
C THR A 93 -14.61 -37.21 19.52
N MET A 94 -15.32 -36.14 19.91
CA MET A 94 -15.78 -35.92 21.27
C MET A 94 -17.31 -36.05 21.41
N GLY A 95 -17.75 -36.57 22.55
CA GLY A 95 -19.17 -36.66 22.91
C GLY A 95 -20.00 -37.68 22.10
N PRO A 96 -21.26 -37.94 22.50
CA PRO A 96 -22.13 -38.90 21.82
C PRO A 96 -22.51 -38.46 20.40
N ASN A 97 -22.40 -37.17 20.08
CA ASN A 97 -22.64 -36.62 18.76
C ASN A 97 -21.42 -36.69 17.82
N LYS A 98 -20.27 -37.24 18.29
CA LYS A 98 -19.02 -37.34 17.53
C LYS A 98 -18.57 -35.98 16.98
N PHE A 99 -18.55 -34.97 17.85
CA PHE A 99 -18.07 -33.62 17.53
C PHE A 99 -16.60 -33.65 17.07
N THR A 100 -16.29 -32.77 16.11
CA THR A 100 -14.94 -32.48 15.63
C THR A 100 -14.87 -31.02 15.22
N PHE A 101 -13.75 -30.35 15.49
CA PHE A 101 -13.48 -28.98 15.05
C PHE A 101 -12.01 -28.78 14.65
N ASN A 102 -11.74 -27.65 14.00
CA ASN A 102 -10.39 -27.17 13.72
C ASN A 102 -10.29 -25.76 14.30
N ASP A 103 -9.13 -25.45 14.87
CA ASP A 103 -8.73 -24.10 15.26
C ASP A 103 -7.39 -23.78 14.60
N GLU A 104 -7.18 -22.51 14.26
CA GLU A 104 -5.93 -22.06 13.65
C GLU A 104 -5.20 -21.04 14.51
N LEU A 105 -3.89 -21.25 14.68
CA LEU A 105 -2.97 -20.23 15.21
C LEU A 105 -2.17 -19.63 14.05
N VAL A 106 -2.19 -18.31 13.95
CA VAL A 106 -1.35 -17.57 13.01
C VAL A 106 -0.24 -16.83 13.75
N VAL A 107 1.00 -17.06 13.34
CA VAL A 107 2.17 -16.25 13.72
C VAL A 107 2.74 -15.65 12.44
N GLY A 108 2.53 -14.36 12.23
CA GLY A 108 2.92 -13.70 10.98
C GLY A 108 2.91 -12.19 11.05
N TRP A 109 3.54 -11.59 10.05
CA TRP A 109 3.52 -10.15 9.84
C TRP A 109 2.27 -9.79 9.03
N THR A 110 1.55 -8.77 9.46
CA THR A 110 0.29 -8.33 8.83
C THR A 110 0.46 -7.71 7.44
N GLY A 111 1.69 -7.61 6.94
CA GLY A 111 2.05 -7.15 5.60
C GLY A 111 2.78 -8.26 4.83
N VAL A 112 2.12 -9.42 4.71
CA VAL A 112 2.57 -10.56 3.89
C VAL A 112 1.42 -11.03 3.02
N GLY A 113 1.53 -10.88 1.70
CA GLY A 113 0.43 -11.14 0.77
C GLY A 113 -0.33 -9.87 0.44
N THR A 114 -1.56 -10.01 -0.05
CA THR A 114 -2.40 -8.86 -0.39
C THR A 114 -2.71 -8.05 0.86
N GLN A 115 -2.33 -6.77 0.85
CA GLN A 115 -2.35 -5.94 2.05
C GLN A 115 -2.79 -4.50 1.78
N LEU A 116 -3.38 -3.89 2.81
CA LEU A 116 -3.65 -2.47 2.91
C LEU A 116 -2.58 -1.85 3.80
N ASN A 117 -1.83 -0.89 3.28
CA ASN A 117 -0.96 -0.03 4.08
C ASN A 117 -1.72 1.25 4.44
N GLY A 118 -1.97 1.43 5.73
CA GLY A 118 -2.61 2.62 6.28
C GLY A 118 -1.67 3.82 6.32
N ILE A 119 -2.23 5.01 6.45
CA ILE A 119 -1.49 6.29 6.46
C ILE A 119 -0.57 6.49 7.68
N GLY A 120 -0.63 5.58 8.66
CA GLY A 120 0.33 5.47 9.76
C GLY A 120 1.52 4.54 9.48
N HIS A 121 1.58 3.88 8.32
CA HIS A 121 2.58 2.85 8.02
C HIS A 121 3.95 3.43 7.67
N ILE A 122 3.97 4.45 6.81
CA ILE A 122 5.19 5.10 6.30
C ILE A 122 5.18 6.56 6.75
N GLY A 123 6.33 7.02 7.26
CA GLY A 123 6.55 8.39 7.72
C GLY A 123 7.83 8.99 7.14
N ILE A 124 8.05 10.26 7.44
CA ILE A 124 9.24 11.03 7.07
C ILE A 124 9.85 11.54 8.36
N ASP A 125 11.08 11.11 8.69
CA ASP A 125 11.77 11.48 9.93
C ASP A 125 10.91 11.31 11.20
N ASN A 126 10.31 10.12 11.35
CA ASN A 126 9.38 9.79 12.44
C ASN A 126 8.13 10.70 12.53
N VAL A 127 7.82 11.44 11.47
CA VAL A 127 6.57 12.21 11.32
C VAL A 127 5.68 11.55 10.28
N TYR A 128 4.49 11.17 10.72
CA TYR A 128 3.48 10.46 9.94
C TYR A 128 2.33 11.40 9.59
N TYR A 129 1.36 10.89 8.83
CA TYR A 129 0.22 11.64 8.34
C TYR A 129 -0.34 12.65 9.36
N ASN A 130 -0.63 13.86 8.88
CA ASN A 130 -1.14 14.97 9.68
C ASN A 130 -0.19 15.47 10.79
N GLY A 131 1.11 15.18 10.69
CA GLY A 131 2.12 15.66 11.64
C GLY A 131 2.24 14.82 12.92
N ASN A 132 1.66 13.62 12.96
CA ASN A 132 1.75 12.74 14.12
C ASN A 132 3.18 12.22 14.29
N ARG A 133 3.84 12.54 15.41
CA ARG A 133 5.22 12.14 15.69
C ARG A 133 5.25 10.77 16.35
N ALA A 134 6.16 9.90 15.92
CA ALA A 134 6.26 8.53 16.44
C ALA A 134 6.25 8.45 17.98
N ALA A 135 7.00 9.35 18.63
CA ALA A 135 7.12 9.42 20.09
C ALA A 135 5.77 9.59 20.82
N ASP A 136 4.76 10.16 20.16
CA ASP A 136 3.47 10.45 20.78
C ASP A 136 2.46 9.30 20.64
N PHE A 137 2.55 8.53 19.55
CA PHE A 137 1.48 7.57 19.18
C PHE A 137 1.95 6.15 18.84
N VAL A 138 3.22 5.90 18.59
CA VAL A 138 3.74 4.56 18.29
C VAL A 138 4.17 3.86 19.58
N THR A 139 3.66 2.66 19.83
CA THR A 139 4.03 1.84 21.00
C THR A 139 4.23 0.38 20.62
N VAL A 140 4.80 -0.40 21.55
CA VAL A 140 4.97 -1.85 21.37
C VAL A 140 3.65 -2.63 21.31
N GLU A 141 2.58 -2.07 21.85
CA GLU A 141 1.22 -2.66 21.81
C GLU A 141 0.43 -2.22 20.56
N GLY A 142 1.04 -1.40 19.69
CA GLY A 142 0.42 -0.82 18.51
C GLY A 142 0.35 0.70 18.55
N VAL A 143 -0.20 1.29 17.48
CA VAL A 143 -0.36 2.74 17.34
C VAL A 143 -1.63 3.26 18.04
N LYS A 144 -1.54 4.44 18.64
CA LYS A 144 -2.70 5.14 19.28
C LYS A 144 -3.53 5.96 18.27
N LYS A 145 -2.92 6.26 17.13
CA LYS A 145 -3.48 7.06 16.04
C LYS A 145 -3.15 6.44 14.70
N LEU A 146 -3.96 6.74 13.67
CA LEU A 146 -3.76 6.28 12.29
C LEU A 146 -3.79 4.74 12.13
N GLY A 147 -4.39 4.04 13.11
CA GLY A 147 -4.55 2.59 13.09
C GLY A 147 -5.64 2.14 12.11
N ILE A 148 -5.48 0.91 11.60
CA ILE A 148 -6.39 0.27 10.65
C ILE A 148 -7.82 0.16 11.18
N GLU A 149 -8.00 0.09 12.50
CA GLU A 149 -9.33 0.09 13.11
C GLU A 149 -10.14 1.38 12.87
N LYS A 150 -9.47 2.46 12.46
CA LYS A 150 -10.11 3.76 12.11
C LYS A 150 -10.47 3.86 10.63
N VAL A 151 -9.95 2.97 9.79
CA VAL A 151 -10.22 2.97 8.35
C VAL A 151 -11.68 2.57 8.11
N PRO A 152 -12.53 3.44 7.51
CA PRO A 152 -13.89 3.05 7.18
C PRO A 152 -13.89 1.98 6.08
N PRO A 153 -14.98 1.19 5.94
CA PRO A 153 -15.13 0.32 4.78
C PRO A 153 -14.96 1.11 3.48
N ILE A 154 -14.15 0.58 2.57
CA ILE A 154 -13.88 1.22 1.29
C ILE A 154 -14.85 0.62 0.28
N VAL A 155 -15.90 1.40 -0.04
CA VAL A 155 -16.88 1.04 -1.05
C VAL A 155 -16.97 2.20 -2.05
N THR A 156 -16.34 2.02 -3.20
CA THR A 156 -16.21 3.07 -4.21
C THR A 156 -15.95 2.45 -5.58
N ARG A 157 -15.77 3.29 -6.58
CA ARG A 157 -15.33 2.90 -7.91
C ARG A 157 -13.85 2.50 -7.87
N GLY A 158 -13.55 1.31 -8.37
CA GLY A 158 -12.20 0.88 -8.67
C GLY A 158 -11.95 0.91 -10.16
N VAL A 159 -10.72 1.25 -10.54
CA VAL A 159 -10.22 1.11 -11.91
C VAL A 159 -8.94 0.29 -11.91
N VAL A 160 -8.79 -0.60 -12.90
CA VAL A 160 -7.54 -1.32 -13.14
C VAL A 160 -6.94 -0.88 -14.45
N LEU A 161 -5.65 -0.51 -14.45
CA LEU A 161 -4.89 -0.09 -15.62
C LEU A 161 -3.98 -1.23 -16.07
N ASP A 162 -4.18 -1.69 -17.31
CA ASP A 162 -3.40 -2.79 -17.85
C ASP A 162 -2.07 -2.30 -18.46
N MET A 163 -1.04 -2.26 -17.62
CA MET A 163 0.29 -1.84 -18.03
C MET A 163 0.96 -2.86 -18.94
N THR A 164 0.54 -4.14 -18.90
CA THR A 164 1.06 -5.18 -19.81
C THR A 164 0.71 -4.84 -21.27
N ALA A 165 -0.49 -4.31 -21.52
CA ALA A 165 -0.91 -3.83 -22.83
C ALA A 165 -0.17 -2.54 -23.25
N VAL A 166 0.11 -1.63 -22.30
CA VAL A 166 0.85 -0.38 -22.57
C VAL A 166 2.27 -0.66 -23.07
N TYR A 167 2.97 -1.60 -22.43
CA TYR A 167 4.35 -1.97 -22.74
C TYR A 167 4.48 -3.16 -23.70
N GLY A 168 3.37 -3.79 -24.10
CA GLY A 168 3.38 -4.92 -25.04
C GLY A 168 4.11 -6.16 -24.52
N SER A 169 4.09 -6.40 -23.21
CA SER A 169 4.80 -7.50 -22.56
C SER A 169 3.92 -8.17 -21.51
N ALA A 170 3.92 -9.50 -21.45
CA ALA A 170 3.13 -10.27 -20.47
C ALA A 170 3.52 -9.96 -19.01
N ILE A 171 4.79 -9.63 -18.78
CA ILE A 171 5.29 -9.07 -17.53
C ILE A 171 6.02 -7.78 -17.90
N VAL A 172 5.61 -6.66 -17.32
CA VAL A 172 6.27 -5.37 -17.54
C VAL A 172 7.74 -5.48 -17.11
N PRO A 173 8.70 -4.96 -17.88
CA PRO A 173 10.12 -5.04 -17.53
C PRO A 173 10.40 -4.48 -16.13
N GLU A 174 11.29 -5.13 -15.38
CA GLU A 174 11.71 -4.64 -14.07
C GLU A 174 12.24 -3.21 -14.13
N LYS A 175 12.08 -2.44 -13.04
CA LYS A 175 12.55 -1.04 -12.94
C LYS A 175 11.93 -0.11 -14.00
N THR A 176 10.82 -0.51 -14.62
CA THR A 176 10.04 0.39 -15.48
C THR A 176 9.30 1.38 -14.61
N GLU A 177 9.54 2.67 -14.82
CA GLU A 177 8.81 3.75 -14.16
C GLU A 177 7.60 4.14 -15.01
N PHE A 178 6.41 4.11 -14.44
CA PHE A 178 5.19 4.56 -15.12
C PHE A 178 5.12 6.09 -15.05
N SER A 179 5.20 6.71 -16.22
CA SER A 179 4.98 8.15 -16.37
C SER A 179 3.48 8.47 -16.44
N VAL A 180 3.14 9.75 -16.31
CA VAL A 180 1.77 10.23 -16.55
C VAL A 180 1.28 9.87 -17.96
N ALA A 181 2.17 9.90 -18.96
CA ALA A 181 1.83 9.55 -20.33
C ALA A 181 1.50 8.06 -20.49
N ASP A 182 2.20 7.17 -19.77
CA ASP A 182 1.91 5.73 -19.78
C ASP A 182 0.55 5.44 -19.14
N ILE A 183 0.23 6.11 -18.03
CA ILE A 183 -1.08 6.03 -17.37
C ILE A 183 -2.18 6.54 -18.30
N GLN A 184 -1.99 7.69 -18.95
CA GLN A 184 -2.96 8.22 -19.90
C GLN A 184 -3.17 7.28 -21.09
N LYS A 185 -2.09 6.66 -21.59
CA LYS A 185 -2.17 5.65 -22.65
C LYS A 185 -2.99 4.43 -22.22
N ALA A 186 -2.84 3.94 -20.99
CA ALA A 186 -3.67 2.86 -20.45
C ALA A 186 -5.16 3.26 -20.45
N LEU A 187 -5.47 4.44 -19.92
CA LEU A 187 -6.83 5.00 -19.90
C LEU A 187 -7.44 5.09 -21.30
N ASP A 188 -6.68 5.58 -22.27
CA ASP A 188 -7.12 5.73 -23.67
C ASP A 188 -7.37 4.35 -24.33
N LEU A 189 -6.47 3.39 -24.14
CA LEU A 189 -6.63 2.01 -24.65
C LEU A 189 -7.85 1.30 -24.07
N GLN A 190 -8.18 1.60 -22.82
CA GLN A 190 -9.28 0.98 -22.09
C GLN A 190 -10.61 1.75 -22.22
N GLY A 191 -10.56 2.99 -22.71
CA GLY A 191 -11.73 3.85 -22.88
C GLY A 191 -12.34 4.32 -21.55
N ILE A 192 -11.50 4.54 -20.53
CA ILE A 192 -11.93 4.90 -19.17
C ILE A 192 -11.19 6.16 -18.68
N SER A 193 -11.60 6.69 -17.52
CA SER A 193 -10.96 7.86 -16.91
C SER A 193 -10.78 7.66 -15.41
N ILE A 194 -9.88 8.40 -14.77
CA ILE A 194 -9.78 8.43 -13.30
C ILE A 194 -10.70 9.52 -12.78
N GLN A 195 -11.50 9.17 -11.77
CA GLN A 195 -12.42 10.07 -11.09
C GLN A 195 -11.99 10.31 -9.65
N LYS A 196 -12.49 11.40 -9.08
CA LYS A 196 -12.30 11.72 -7.66
C LYS A 196 -12.88 10.60 -6.81
N GLY A 197 -12.08 10.11 -5.87
CA GLY A 197 -12.48 9.04 -4.95
C GLY A 197 -12.23 7.62 -5.47
N ASP A 198 -11.59 7.47 -6.63
CA ASP A 198 -11.28 6.17 -7.20
C ASP A 198 -10.19 5.44 -6.39
N VAL A 199 -10.27 4.11 -6.42
CA VAL A 199 -9.14 3.21 -6.16
C VAL A 199 -8.49 2.89 -7.51
N VAL A 200 -7.20 3.18 -7.66
CA VAL A 200 -6.46 2.96 -8.91
C VAL A 200 -5.50 1.79 -8.77
N LEU A 201 -5.72 0.74 -9.54
CA LEU A 201 -4.90 -0.47 -9.55
C LEU A 201 -4.06 -0.57 -10.82
N PHE A 202 -2.82 -1.02 -10.71
CA PHE A 202 -1.94 -1.29 -11.85
C PHE A 202 -1.75 -2.80 -12.00
N ASN A 203 -2.06 -3.32 -13.20
CA ASN A 203 -1.74 -4.69 -13.58
C ASN A 203 -0.44 -4.68 -14.40
N THR A 204 0.63 -5.22 -13.84
CA THR A 204 1.95 -5.26 -14.47
C THR A 204 2.39 -6.68 -14.84
N GLY A 205 1.61 -7.70 -14.49
CA GLY A 205 1.96 -9.11 -14.65
C GLY A 205 2.96 -9.62 -13.62
N TRP A 206 3.27 -8.86 -12.57
CA TRP A 206 4.35 -9.19 -11.62
C TRP A 206 4.03 -10.42 -10.78
N LEU A 207 2.74 -10.64 -10.46
CA LEU A 207 2.31 -11.85 -9.75
C LEU A 207 2.58 -13.15 -10.51
N GLU A 208 2.87 -13.10 -11.81
CA GLU A 208 3.27 -14.29 -12.57
C GLU A 208 4.64 -14.84 -12.18
N LEU A 209 5.45 -14.07 -11.44
CA LEU A 209 6.73 -14.51 -10.88
C LEU A 209 6.56 -15.33 -9.60
N LEU A 210 5.42 -15.21 -8.89
CA LEU A 210 5.20 -15.94 -7.62
C LEU A 210 5.32 -17.45 -7.83
N GLY A 211 6.17 -18.08 -7.03
CA GLY A 211 6.47 -19.51 -7.09
C GLY A 211 7.35 -19.93 -8.28
N LYS A 212 7.69 -19.02 -9.19
CA LYS A 212 8.55 -19.28 -10.36
C LYS A 212 9.92 -18.61 -10.23
N ASP A 213 9.95 -17.35 -9.80
CA ASP A 213 11.15 -16.54 -9.62
C ASP A 213 10.96 -15.56 -8.45
N ASN A 214 10.91 -16.13 -7.24
CA ASN A 214 10.69 -15.38 -6.00
C ASN A 214 11.83 -14.41 -5.68
N GLU A 215 13.06 -14.72 -6.11
CA GLU A 215 14.21 -13.85 -5.92
C GLU A 215 14.02 -12.55 -6.71
N LYS A 216 13.69 -12.66 -8.00
CA LYS A 216 13.37 -11.49 -8.82
C LYS A 216 12.15 -10.75 -8.29
N PHE A 217 11.10 -11.48 -7.90
CA PHE A 217 9.87 -10.89 -7.39
C PHE A 217 10.15 -9.90 -6.24
N LEU A 218 11.07 -10.23 -5.33
CA LEU A 218 11.40 -9.39 -4.16
C LEU A 218 12.54 -8.39 -4.37
N ALA A 219 13.38 -8.56 -5.40
CA ALA A 219 14.57 -7.74 -5.59
C ALA A 219 14.27 -6.37 -6.21
N VAL A 220 13.28 -6.31 -7.11
CA VAL A 220 12.97 -5.18 -7.99
C VAL A 220 11.48 -5.19 -8.31
N GLU A 221 10.95 -4.08 -8.84
CA GLU A 221 9.63 -4.07 -9.49
C GLU A 221 9.45 -2.86 -10.42
N PRO A 222 8.56 -2.95 -11.42
CA PRO A 222 8.01 -1.78 -12.08
C PRO A 222 6.99 -1.08 -11.18
N GLY A 223 6.71 0.20 -11.43
CA GLY A 223 5.70 0.93 -10.68
C GLY A 223 5.67 2.41 -11.02
N ILE A 224 4.80 3.18 -10.34
CA ILE A 224 4.68 4.61 -10.62
C ILE A 224 5.91 5.39 -10.15
N GLY A 225 6.26 6.44 -10.89
CA GLY A 225 7.24 7.45 -10.46
C GLY A 225 6.59 8.64 -9.72
N MET A 226 7.42 9.53 -9.19
CA MET A 226 6.96 10.71 -8.43
C MET A 226 6.04 11.65 -9.24
N ALA A 227 6.30 11.83 -10.54
CA ALA A 227 5.45 12.67 -11.39
C ALA A 227 4.04 12.08 -11.55
N ALA A 228 3.95 10.76 -11.73
CA ALA A 228 2.68 10.04 -11.77
C ALA A 228 1.95 10.08 -10.42
N ALA A 229 2.68 9.90 -9.30
CA ALA A 229 2.12 9.99 -7.95
C ALA A 229 1.47 11.36 -7.69
N LYS A 230 2.16 12.46 -8.03
CA LYS A 230 1.61 13.82 -7.90
C LYS A 230 0.34 14.00 -8.74
N TRP A 231 0.38 13.57 -10.00
CA TRP A 231 -0.77 13.65 -10.89
C TRP A 231 -1.97 12.85 -10.37
N LEU A 232 -1.76 11.65 -9.83
CA LEU A 232 -2.81 10.84 -9.21
C LEU A 232 -3.37 11.50 -7.93
N ALA A 233 -2.51 12.10 -7.09
CA ALA A 233 -2.95 12.84 -5.92
C ALA A 233 -3.80 14.07 -6.29
N ASP A 234 -3.45 14.77 -7.37
CA ASP A 234 -4.24 15.89 -7.93
C ASP A 234 -5.61 15.42 -8.44
N LYS A 235 -5.71 14.17 -8.94
CA LYS A 235 -6.99 13.53 -9.28
C LYS A 235 -7.83 13.13 -8.08
N GLN A 236 -7.31 13.29 -6.85
CA GLN A 236 -8.01 13.00 -5.61
C GLN A 236 -8.46 11.53 -5.48
N ILE A 237 -7.58 10.60 -5.86
CA ILE A 237 -7.78 9.17 -5.60
C ILE A 237 -7.70 8.87 -4.10
N VAL A 238 -8.35 7.80 -3.64
CA VAL A 238 -8.29 7.40 -2.22
C VAL A 238 -7.24 6.36 -1.91
N ALA A 239 -6.94 5.50 -2.89
CA ALA A 239 -5.92 4.47 -2.78
C ALA A 239 -5.32 4.19 -4.15
N PHE A 240 -4.06 3.80 -4.15
CA PHE A 240 -3.37 3.27 -5.31
C PHE A 240 -2.78 1.91 -4.96
N GLY A 241 -2.44 1.13 -5.97
CA GLY A 241 -1.78 -0.14 -5.74
C GLY A 241 -1.71 -0.99 -6.97
N GLY A 242 -1.37 -2.27 -6.80
CA GLY A 242 -1.31 -3.18 -7.92
C GLY A 242 -0.79 -4.55 -7.53
N ASP A 243 -0.37 -5.27 -8.55
CA ASP A 243 0.11 -6.64 -8.45
C ASP A 243 1.60 -6.74 -8.04
N THR A 244 2.21 -5.62 -7.65
CA THR A 244 3.59 -5.50 -7.13
C THR A 244 3.60 -5.31 -5.60
N TRP A 245 4.78 -5.39 -4.96
CA TRP A 245 4.95 -5.37 -3.51
C TRP A 245 5.27 -4.01 -2.90
N ALA A 246 5.51 -2.95 -3.70
CA ALA A 246 5.59 -1.57 -3.21
C ALA A 246 4.67 -0.59 -3.97
N SER A 247 4.17 -0.98 -5.16
CA SER A 247 3.36 -0.16 -6.08
C SER A 247 4.07 1.10 -6.61
N GLU A 248 5.38 1.21 -6.39
CA GLU A 248 6.26 2.24 -6.93
C GLU A 248 7.50 1.59 -7.52
N ILE A 249 8.16 2.25 -8.47
CA ILE A 249 9.39 1.71 -9.04
C ILE A 249 10.43 1.42 -7.94
N TYR A 250 10.99 0.20 -7.94
CA TYR A 250 12.05 -0.18 -7.02
C TYR A 250 13.25 -0.86 -7.73
N PRO A 251 14.50 -0.45 -7.43
CA PRO A 251 14.87 0.71 -6.61
C PRO A 251 14.50 2.04 -7.27
N ALA A 252 14.31 3.09 -6.46
CA ALA A 252 14.10 4.43 -6.99
C ALA A 252 15.34 4.91 -7.77
N LYS A 253 15.15 5.66 -8.85
CA LYS A 253 16.23 6.11 -9.74
C LYS A 253 17.24 7.05 -9.08
N ASP A 254 16.83 7.75 -8.04
CA ASP A 254 17.62 8.72 -7.30
C ASP A 254 18.20 8.15 -5.99
N GLY A 255 18.02 6.85 -5.74
CA GLY A 255 18.53 6.16 -4.56
C GLY A 255 17.72 6.41 -3.28
N GLN A 256 16.58 7.10 -3.36
CA GLN A 256 15.67 7.24 -2.22
C GLN A 256 14.93 5.93 -1.93
N GLU A 257 14.61 5.70 -0.65
CA GLU A 257 13.81 4.55 -0.22
C GLU A 257 12.33 4.94 -0.21
N PHE A 258 11.55 4.33 -1.10
CA PHE A 258 10.08 4.48 -1.20
C PHE A 258 9.57 5.94 -1.22
N PRO A 259 10.15 6.84 -2.05
CA PRO A 259 9.75 8.24 -2.06
C PRO A 259 8.28 8.45 -2.47
N VAL A 260 7.72 7.59 -3.32
CA VAL A 260 6.31 7.69 -3.71
C VAL A 260 5.41 7.36 -2.54
N ASN A 261 5.65 6.27 -1.81
CA ASN A 261 4.83 5.94 -0.64
C ASN A 261 4.96 7.00 0.47
N GLN A 262 6.13 7.63 0.66
CA GLN A 262 6.25 8.80 1.54
C GLN A 262 5.34 9.96 1.10
N PHE A 263 5.29 10.24 -0.21
CA PHE A 263 4.41 11.28 -0.74
C PHE A 263 2.92 10.91 -0.63
N MET A 264 2.55 9.68 -0.97
CA MET A 264 1.16 9.24 -1.01
C MET A 264 0.58 9.07 0.39
N LEU A 265 1.23 8.28 1.26
CA LEU A 265 0.71 7.98 2.61
C LEU A 265 0.95 9.14 3.57
N ALA A 266 2.22 9.52 3.78
CA ALA A 266 2.55 10.50 4.81
C ALA A 266 2.01 11.88 4.42
N LYS A 267 2.35 12.39 3.23
CA LYS A 267 1.98 13.77 2.86
C LYS A 267 0.51 13.94 2.45
N ASN A 268 -0.07 12.97 1.74
CA ASN A 268 -1.40 13.12 1.15
C ASN A 268 -2.50 12.26 1.80
N GLY A 269 -2.14 11.29 2.65
CA GLY A 269 -3.11 10.40 3.27
C GLY A 269 -3.80 9.46 2.28
N ILE A 270 -3.14 9.13 1.16
CA ILE A 270 -3.61 8.19 0.14
C ILE A 270 -3.04 6.81 0.48
N TYR A 271 -3.92 5.80 0.51
CA TYR A 271 -3.58 4.45 0.96
C TYR A 271 -2.87 3.67 -0.15
N ASN A 272 -2.01 2.71 0.24
CA ASN A 272 -1.36 1.79 -0.70
C ASN A 272 -1.93 0.37 -0.57
N LEU A 273 -2.07 -0.30 -1.72
CA LEU A 273 -2.54 -1.68 -1.83
C LEU A 273 -1.47 -2.51 -2.56
N GLU A 274 -0.94 -3.54 -1.91
CA GLU A 274 0.13 -4.38 -2.48
C GLU A 274 -0.42 -5.79 -2.78
N LEU A 275 0.19 -6.45 -3.77
CA LEU A 275 -0.14 -7.82 -4.20
C LEU A 275 -1.62 -8.00 -4.57
N ILE A 276 -2.23 -7.00 -5.20
CA ILE A 276 -3.61 -7.07 -5.68
C ILE A 276 -3.68 -7.95 -6.93
N ASP A 277 -4.46 -9.04 -6.86
CA ASP A 277 -4.62 -9.97 -7.97
C ASP A 277 -5.69 -9.47 -8.97
N SER A 278 -5.24 -8.69 -9.95
CA SER A 278 -6.09 -8.15 -11.01
C SER A 278 -6.23 -9.05 -12.23
N ARG A 279 -5.60 -10.23 -12.26
CA ARG A 279 -5.49 -11.04 -13.50
C ARG A 279 -6.85 -11.40 -14.09
N ALA A 280 -7.81 -11.75 -13.23
CA ALA A 280 -9.15 -12.10 -13.65
C ALA A 280 -9.94 -10.88 -14.19
N LEU A 281 -9.73 -9.69 -13.63
CA LEU A 281 -10.32 -8.44 -14.13
C LEU A 281 -9.78 -8.10 -15.53
N VAL A 282 -8.46 -8.18 -15.71
CA VAL A 282 -7.80 -7.88 -16.98
C VAL A 282 -8.22 -8.87 -18.07
N LYS A 283 -8.26 -10.17 -17.76
CA LYS A 283 -8.74 -11.20 -18.68
C LYS A 283 -10.15 -10.91 -19.21
N ASP A 284 -11.03 -10.45 -18.33
CA ASP A 284 -12.43 -10.16 -18.67
C ASP A 284 -12.65 -8.73 -19.18
N LYS A 285 -11.59 -7.91 -19.22
CA LYS A 285 -11.66 -6.48 -19.55
C LYS A 285 -12.62 -5.69 -18.65
N ALA A 286 -12.74 -6.09 -17.39
CA ALA A 286 -13.51 -5.39 -16.37
C ALA A 286 -12.70 -4.22 -15.81
N TRP A 287 -12.55 -3.16 -16.62
CA TRP A 287 -11.67 -2.02 -16.32
C TRP A 287 -12.16 -1.10 -15.20
N GLU A 288 -13.49 -1.00 -15.03
CA GLU A 288 -14.16 -0.22 -14.00
C GLU A 288 -15.12 -1.14 -13.26
N PHE A 289 -15.11 -1.10 -11.94
CA PHE A 289 -15.91 -2.01 -11.11
C PHE A 289 -16.25 -1.36 -9.78
N MET A 290 -17.24 -1.91 -9.07
CA MET A 290 -17.44 -1.58 -7.67
C MET A 290 -16.35 -2.28 -6.86
N PHE A 291 -15.48 -1.50 -6.21
CA PHE A 291 -14.47 -1.99 -5.29
C PHE A 291 -15.04 -2.01 -3.88
N VAL A 292 -14.95 -3.16 -3.21
CA VAL A 292 -15.43 -3.37 -1.84
C VAL A 292 -14.28 -3.93 -1.02
N LEU A 293 -13.91 -3.23 0.05
CA LEU A 293 -12.92 -3.67 1.00
C LEU A 293 -13.39 -3.40 2.43
N GLY A 294 -13.55 -4.49 3.19
CA GLY A 294 -13.57 -4.50 4.64
C GLY A 294 -12.38 -5.30 5.17
N GLN A 295 -11.81 -4.84 6.28
CA GLN A 295 -10.56 -5.37 6.82
C GLN A 295 -10.70 -5.80 8.28
N PRO A 296 -9.87 -6.73 8.78
CA PRO A 296 -9.80 -7.02 10.21
C PRO A 296 -9.46 -5.76 11.01
N LEU A 297 -10.19 -5.54 12.10
CA LEU A 297 -10.01 -4.36 12.96
C LEU A 297 -8.94 -4.62 14.03
N TYR A 298 -7.71 -4.94 13.58
CA TYR A 298 -6.56 -5.09 14.48
C TYR A 298 -6.16 -3.73 15.05
N LYS A 299 -6.64 -3.46 16.26
CA LYS A 299 -6.40 -2.20 16.96
C LYS A 299 -4.89 -1.91 17.07
N GLY A 300 -4.48 -0.77 16.57
CA GLY A 300 -3.09 -0.32 16.63
C GLY A 300 -2.18 -0.92 15.54
N SER A 301 -2.72 -1.68 14.58
CA SER A 301 -1.96 -2.05 13.38
C SER A 301 -1.98 -0.91 12.36
N THR A 302 -0.86 -0.67 11.67
CA THR A 302 -0.79 0.32 10.58
C THR A 302 -0.97 -0.29 9.19
N GLN A 303 -0.97 -1.62 9.09
CA GLN A 303 -1.15 -2.38 7.86
C GLN A 303 -1.91 -3.68 8.16
N VAL A 304 -2.60 -4.27 7.18
CA VAL A 304 -3.33 -5.51 7.39
C VAL A 304 -3.51 -6.30 6.11
N ASN A 305 -3.54 -7.63 6.22
CA ASN A 305 -3.94 -8.52 5.14
C ASN A 305 -5.41 -8.32 4.79
N ILE A 306 -5.70 -8.29 3.49
CA ILE A 306 -7.03 -8.00 2.96
C ILE A 306 -7.37 -8.90 1.78
N ASN A 307 -8.67 -9.04 1.53
CA ASN A 307 -9.19 -9.60 0.29
C ASN A 307 -10.28 -8.66 -0.25
N PRO A 308 -9.90 -7.60 -0.98
CA PRO A 308 -10.89 -6.78 -1.66
C PRO A 308 -11.68 -7.61 -2.66
N VAL A 309 -12.92 -7.20 -2.88
CA VAL A 309 -13.79 -7.78 -3.90
C VAL A 309 -14.08 -6.71 -4.94
N ALA A 310 -13.80 -7.03 -6.20
CA ALA A 310 -14.37 -6.28 -7.32
C ALA A 310 -15.68 -6.92 -7.77
N ILE A 311 -16.69 -6.10 -8.06
CA ILE A 311 -17.99 -6.51 -8.56
C ILE A 311 -18.25 -5.77 -9.87
N HIS A 312 -18.47 -6.52 -10.96
CA HIS A 312 -18.76 -6.01 -12.30
C HIS A 312 -20.01 -6.63 -12.89
#